data_AF-A0A538MGP4-F1
#
_entry.id   AF-A0A538MGP4-F1
#
_cell.length_a   1.000
_cell.length_b   1.000
_cell.length_c   1.000
_cell.angle_alpha   90.00
_cell.angle_beta   90.00
_cell.angle_gamma   90.00
#
_symmetry.space_group_name_H-M   'P 1'
#
loop_
_entity.id
_entity.type
_entity.pdbx_description
1 polymer ?
#
loop_
_entity_poly.entity_id
_entity_poly.type
_entity_poly.pdbx_seq_one_letter_code
_entity_poly.pdbx_strand_id
1 'polypeptide(L)' 'MMMSEDLVGPSEIAELLGVTRRTAARYMKRPDFPKPLGRIAASPIWRHRDVEKWGEEHLPLPTGRPRRKHEPTETGAP' A
#
# COMPACT_ATOMS: atom_id res chain seq x y z
N MET A 1 -13.62 -20.81 -8.55
CA MET A 1 -12.45 -20.39 -9.34
C MET A 1 -11.59 -19.56 -8.39
N MET A 2 -10.42 -20.07 -8.01
CA MET A 2 -9.55 -19.49 -6.98
C MET A 2 -9.15 -18.08 -7.41
N MET A 3 -9.65 -17.08 -6.69
CA MET A 3 -9.21 -15.70 -6.84
C MET A 3 -7.82 -15.63 -6.23
N SER A 4 -6.82 -15.43 -7.07
CA SER A 4 -5.47 -15.05 -6.68
C SER A 4 -5.58 -14.00 -5.58
N GLU A 5 -5.22 -14.33 -4.35
CA GLU A 5 -5.18 -13.34 -3.28
C GLU A 5 -4.11 -12.33 -3.67
N ASP A 6 -4.49 -11.21 -4.28
CA ASP A 6 -3.55 -10.17 -4.69
C ASP A 6 -2.81 -9.70 -3.44
N LEU A 7 -1.54 -10.09 -3.33
CA LEU A 7 -0.63 -9.69 -2.27
C LEU A 7 0.07 -8.42 -2.72
N VAL A 8 0.02 -7.39 -1.88
CA VAL A 8 0.63 -6.09 -2.17
C VAL A 8 1.82 -5.83 -1.24
N GLY A 9 2.90 -5.34 -1.83
CA GLY A 9 4.06 -4.83 -1.10
C GLY A 9 3.93 -3.35 -0.70
N PRO A 10 4.95 -2.79 -0.02
CA PRO A 10 4.93 -1.40 0.43
C PRO A 10 4.84 -0.36 -0.70
N SER A 11 5.38 -0.66 -1.88
CA SER A 11 5.33 0.25 -3.03
C SER A 11 3.92 0.25 -3.63
N GLU A 12 3.34 -0.92 -3.82
CA GLU A 12 2.00 -1.13 -4.36
C GLU A 12 0.94 -0.53 -3.43
N ILE A 13 1.12 -0.62 -2.10
CA ILE A 13 0.25 0.07 -1.13
C ILE A 13 0.25 1.59 -1.35
N ALA A 14 1.40 2.19 -1.66
CA ALA A 14 1.46 3.63 -1.92
C ALA A 14 0.69 4.00 -3.19
N GLU A 15 0.77 3.17 -4.23
CA GLU A 15 0.04 3.35 -5.47
C GLU A 15 -1.46 3.14 -5.30
N LEU A 16 -1.84 2.06 -4.62
CA LEU A 16 -3.23 1.69 -4.30
C LEU A 16 -3.93 2.79 -3.50
N LEU A 17 -3.24 3.36 -2.50
CA LEU A 17 -3.77 4.45 -1.68
C LEU A 17 -3.59 5.84 -2.34
N GLY A 18 -2.90 5.94 -3.48
CA GLY A 18 -2.62 7.21 -4.16
C GLY A 18 -1.76 8.18 -3.34
N VAL A 19 -0.88 7.66 -2.47
CA VAL A 19 -0.04 8.45 -1.56
C VAL A 19 1.45 8.28 -1.87
N THR A 20 2.30 9.13 -1.27
CA THR A 20 3.76 8.94 -1.37
C THR A 20 4.20 7.69 -0.59
N ARG A 21 5.29 7.04 -1.02
CA ARG A 21 5.91 5.92 -0.27
C ARG A 21 6.20 6.26 1.19
N ARG A 22 6.60 7.50 1.49
CA ARG A 22 6.83 7.97 2.87
C ARG A 22 5.54 8.02 3.69
N THR A 23 4.44 8.45 3.08
CA THR A 23 3.11 8.46 3.71
C THR A 23 2.62 7.02 3.95
N ALA A 24 2.74 6.15 2.94
CA ALA A 24 2.41 4.75 3.06
C ALA A 24 3.19 4.07 4.20
N ALA A 25 4.51 4.30 4.27
CA ALA A 25 5.34 3.79 5.37
C ALA A 25 4.93 4.32 6.76
N ARG A 26 4.36 5.53 6.84
CA ARG A 26 3.78 6.06 8.08
C ARG A 26 2.48 5.35 8.44
N TYR A 27 1.62 5.06 7.45
CA TYR A 27 0.38 4.32 7.67
C TYR A 27 0.65 2.87 8.09
N MET A 28 1.62 2.18 7.47
CA MET A 28 2.01 0.82 7.84
C MET A 28 2.47 0.67 9.30
N LYS A 29 2.89 1.77 9.95
CA LYS A 29 3.28 1.80 11.37
C LYS A 29 2.11 2.09 12.31
N ARG A 30 0.92 2.42 11.79
CA ARG A 30 -0.26 2.71 12.62
C ARG A 30 -0.85 1.41 13.15
N PRO A 31 -1.38 1.41 14.39
CA PRO A 31 -2.07 0.25 14.95
C PRO A 31 -3.37 -0.07 14.20
N ASP A 32 -3.98 0.93 13.56
CA ASP A 32 -5.23 0.80 12.80
C ASP A 32 -5.01 0.20 11.40
N PHE A 33 -3.75 0.13 10.92
CA PHE A 33 -3.44 -0.37 9.59
C PHE A 33 -3.48 -1.91 9.56
N PRO A 34 -3.88 -2.53 8.44
CA PRO A 34 -3.91 -3.99 8.31
C PRO A 34 -2.58 -4.64 8.70
N LYS A 35 -2.67 -5.77 9.41
CA LYS A 35 -1.49 -6.54 9.78
C LYS A 35 -0.88 -7.18 8.53
N PRO A 36 0.45 -7.18 8.38
CA PRO A 36 1.08 -7.89 7.29
C PRO A 36 0.80 -9.39 7.41
N LEU A 37 0.49 -10.04 6.28
CA LEU A 37 0.30 -11.49 6.21
C LEU A 37 1.60 -12.25 6.43
N GLY A 38 2.73 -11.62 6.10
CA GLY A 38 4.04 -12.22 6.19
C GLY A 38 5.10 -11.31 5.58
N ARG A 39 6.26 -11.89 5.29
CA ARG A 39 7.32 -11.23 4.52
C ARG A 39 7.73 -12.12 3.36
N ILE A 40 7.90 -11.52 2.18
CA ILE A 40 8.53 -12.17 1.04
C ILE A 40 9.95 -11.60 0.93
N ALA A 41 10.94 -12.48 1.08
CA ALA A 41 12.37 -12.16 1.15
C ALA A 41 12.71 -11.09 2.22
N ALA A 42 12.57 -9.81 1.90
CA ALA A 42 12.90 -8.68 2.77
C ALA A 42 11.71 -7.72 3.04
N SER A 43 10.59 -7.87 2.33
CA SER A 43 9.47 -6.92 2.39
C SER A 43 8.22 -7.56 3.02
N PRO A 44 7.55 -6.87 3.96
CA PRO A 44 6.23 -7.29 4.41
C PRO A 44 5.20 -7.22 3.27
N ILE A 45 4.23 -8.12 3.33
CA ILE A 45 3.13 -8.23 2.36
C ILE A 45 1.78 -8.14 3.06
N TRP A 46 0.80 -7.59 2.36
CA TRP A 46 -0.58 -7.45 2.83
C TRP A 46 -1.55 -7.98 1.78
N ARG A 47 -2.79 -8.26 2.21
CA ARG A 47 -3.87 -8.50 1.25
C ARG A 47 -4.27 -7.19 0.62
N HIS A 48 -4.35 -7.16 -0.71
CA HIS A 48 -4.87 -6.03 -1.47
C HIS A 48 -6.18 -5.52 -0.89
N ARG A 49 -7.14 -6.44 -0.69
CA ARG A 49 -8.48 -6.13 -0.19
C ARG A 49 -8.49 -5.47 1.20
N ASP A 50 -7.59 -5.87 2.09
CA ASP A 50 -7.54 -5.30 3.45
C ASP A 50 -6.99 -3.86 3.41
N VAL A 51 -6.00 -3.61 2.55
CA VAL A 51 -5.42 -2.27 2.35
C VAL A 51 -6.42 -1.35 1.65
N GLU A 52 -7.09 -1.84 0.60
CA GLU A 52 -8.14 -1.13 -0.11
C GLU A 52 -9.26 -0.72 0.84
N LYS A 53 -9.82 -1.68 1.57
CA LYS A 53 -10.87 -1.42 2.55
C LYS A 53 -10.41 -0.42 3.62
N TRP A 54 -9.20 -0.56 4.14
CA TRP A 54 -8.65 0.41 5.10
C TRP A 54 -8.57 1.81 4.49
N GLY A 55 -8.14 1.91 3.22
CA GLY A 55 -8.11 3.15 2.46
C GLY A 55 -9.48 3.78 2.34
N GLU A 56 -10.50 3.01 1.98
CA GLU A 56 -11.90 3.48 1.90
C GLU A 56 -12.45 3.93 3.26
N GLU A 57 -12.10 3.24 4.34
CA GLU A 57 -12.58 3.55 5.71
C GLU A 57 -11.86 4.76 6.33
N HIS A 58 -10.59 5.01 5.97
CA HIS A 58 -9.72 6.00 6.64
C HIS A 58 -9.33 7.19 5.75
N LEU A 59 -9.63 7.15 4.45
CA LEU A 59 -9.47 8.26 3.51
C LEU A 59 -10.87 8.79 3.12
N PRO A 60 -11.06 10.10 2.97
CA PRO A 60 -10.03 11.13 2.77
C PRO A 60 -9.59 11.82 4.06
N LEU A 61 -8.28 11.76 4.37
CA LEU A 61 -7.69 12.77 5.26
C LEU A 61 -7.70 14.11 4.50
N PRO A 62 -8.23 15.20 5.07
CA PRO A 62 -8.18 16.51 4.42
C PRO A 62 -6.72 16.92 4.31
N THR A 63 -6.14 16.85 3.11
CA THR A 63 -4.81 17.43 2.87
C THR A 63 -4.76 17.96 1.47
N GLY A 64 -4.78 19.29 1.40
CA GLY A 64 -4.55 20.03 0.19
C GLY A 64 -3.26 19.60 -0.51
N ARG A 65 -3.38 19.64 -1.84
CA ARG A 65 -2.37 19.48 -2.88
C ARG A 65 -2.14 18.03 -3.35
N PRO A 66 -2.68 17.65 -4.52
CA PRO A 66 -2.24 16.45 -5.21
C PRO A 66 -0.75 16.63 -5.53
N ARG A 67 0.13 15.81 -4.93
CA ARG A 67 1.52 15.75 -5.38
C ARG A 67 1.58 14.87 -6.62
N ARG A 68 2.35 15.33 -7.61
CA ARG A 68 2.56 14.72 -8.92
C ARG A 68 2.57 13.19 -8.85
N LYS A 69 1.79 12.57 -9.75
CA LYS A 69 1.80 11.14 -10.03
C LYS A 69 3.26 10.72 -10.27
N HIS A 70 3.81 9.94 -9.35
CA HIS A 70 5.03 9.19 -9.62
C HIS A 70 4.61 8.00 -10.48
N GLU A 71 4.96 8.08 -11.76
CA GLU A 71 4.93 6.96 -12.70
C GLU A 71 5.76 5.81 -12.10
N PRO A 72 5.23 4.57 -12.03
CA PRO A 72 5.95 3.44 -11.48
C PRO A 72 7.13 3.14 -12.38
N THR A 73 8.33 3.52 -11.93
CA THR A 73 9.57 2.99 -12.50
C THR A 73 9.66 1.53 -12.08
N GLU A 74 9.31 0.65 -13.01
CA GLU A 74 9.69 -0.76 -13.05
C GLU A 74 11.15 -0.88 -12.62
N THR A 75 11.39 -1.24 -11.36
CA THR A 75 12.73 -1.41 -10.80
C THR A 75 12.96 -2.90 -10.67
N GLY A 76 13.93 -3.37 -11.44
CA GLY A 76 14.18 -4.76 -11.76
C GLY A 76 14.46 -5.67 -10.57
N ALA A 77 14.09 -6.93 -10.77
CA ALA A 77 14.81 -8.05 -10.21
C ALA A 77 16.10 -8.27 -11.04
N PRO A 78 17.22 -8.63 -10.40
CA PRO A 78 18.49 -8.91 -11.10
C PRO A 78 18.43 -10.15 -11.99
#